data_AF-A0A7S4G0K8-F1
#
_entry.id   AF-A0A7S4G0K8-F1
#
_cell.length_a   1.000
_cell.length_b   1.000
_cell.length_c   1.000
_cell.angle_alpha   90.00
_cell.angle_beta   90.00
_cell.angle_gamma   90.00
#
_symmetry.space_group_name_H-M   'P 1'
#
loop_
_entity.id
_entity.type
_entity.pdbx_description
1 polymer ?
#
loop_
_entity_poly.entity_id
_entity_poly.type
_entity_poly.pdbx_seq_one_letter_code
_entity_poly.pdbx_strand_id
1 'polypeptide(L)'
;IFFRVLATMSSDDDTRVPVTVLTGFLGSGKTTLLNHILTANHGKKLAIIENEFGEVGIDDALLAKNTKVQADEEIIEMMNGCICCTVREDLIKVLKKMMKRMNAGKLKLDGIVIETTGMADPAPVAQTFFVDEDVRGFARLDGIITMVDAKHIEQHLDAEKPEGAENESVEQVAFADRILLNKTDLVTEEDLVRVEARLKSMNKFAPIVRCSKSQVSVENVLNIKGFDLKRTLEMDPEFLDTDGEHVHDQTVTSLSILQPHNVHMSLLNEWLRDLLSTKGNDIYRMKGVLSISGSKEKFVFQGVHMIFDGEFEGEWGEDETRESKLVFIGKDLDHEAIKAGFAACLDSPENAERIKAMEAAAASQRRAHKVIEAARDGDTEVLKQLTTEGADPSFANRAGQTALHIACLWGTSPCVDVLVKAGAKVNVKNDISGETPLHMLAISYLNEKGTMAGRLAAAKILVEAGADFTVTNDEGLMPHELLDAEDTGAKELRTALTADPEQPPRKAARTS
;
A
#
# COMPACT_ATOMS: atom_id res chain seq x y z
N ILE A 1 -4.53 -1.83 -2.97
CA ILE A 1 -4.14 -0.76 -2.04
C ILE A 1 -3.25 -1.37 -0.98
N PHE A 2 -1.99 -0.95 -0.93
CA PHE A 2 -1.05 -1.38 0.09
C PHE A 2 -1.27 -0.50 1.32
N PHE A 3 -1.99 -1.00 2.32
CA PHE A 3 -2.00 -0.41 3.66
C PHE A 3 -0.90 -1.09 4.47
N ARG A 4 0.09 -0.32 4.90
CA ARG A 4 1.13 -0.83 5.79
C ARG A 4 1.26 0.12 6.98
N VAL A 5 0.99 -0.40 8.16
CA VAL A 5 1.24 0.25 9.45
C VAL A 5 2.53 -0.35 9.99
N LEU A 6 3.59 0.45 10.07
CA LEU A 6 4.87 0.02 10.64
C LEU A 6 5.02 0.44 12.10
N ALA A 7 5.85 -0.29 12.83
CA ALA A 7 6.28 0.07 14.17
C ALA A 7 7.49 1.01 14.12
N THR A 8 7.42 2.04 14.95
CA THR A 8 8.39 3.09 15.33
C THR A 8 9.81 3.02 14.76
N MET A 9 10.21 4.06 14.01
CA MET A 9 11.58 4.62 14.03
C MET A 9 11.49 6.10 14.43
N SER A 10 12.38 6.59 15.30
CA SER A 10 12.41 8.01 15.64
C SER A 10 12.95 8.83 14.46
N SER A 11 12.35 9.98 14.16
CA SER A 11 12.73 10.85 13.04
C SER A 11 14.15 11.43 13.10
N ASP A 12 14.78 11.44 14.29
CA ASP A 12 16.15 11.92 14.48
C ASP A 12 17.23 10.83 14.29
N ASP A 13 16.85 9.55 14.22
CA ASP A 13 17.76 8.40 13.97
C ASP A 13 17.66 7.84 12.53
N ASP A 14 16.93 8.51 11.63
CA ASP A 14 16.76 8.05 10.26
C ASP A 14 18.03 8.24 9.41
N THR A 15 18.81 7.17 9.32
CA THR A 15 20.07 7.11 8.54
C THR A 15 19.88 7.01 7.02
N ARG A 16 18.64 6.95 6.52
CA ARG A 16 18.38 6.88 5.08
C ARG A 16 18.79 8.18 4.37
N VAL A 17 19.09 8.08 3.08
CA VAL A 17 19.43 9.26 2.26
C VAL A 17 18.15 10.02 1.91
N PRO A 18 18.03 11.33 2.22
CA PRO A 18 16.89 12.13 1.81
C PRO A 18 16.91 12.36 0.29
N VAL A 19 15.74 12.21 -0.34
CA VAL A 19 15.57 12.38 -1.78
C VAL A 19 14.58 13.50 -2.09
N THR A 20 15.02 14.48 -2.85
CA THR A 20 14.18 15.55 -3.37
C THR A 20 13.75 15.23 -4.79
N VAL A 21 12.46 15.30 -5.08
CA VAL A 21 11.94 15.29 -6.45
C VAL A 21 11.75 16.74 -6.90
N LEU A 22 12.53 17.17 -7.88
CA LEU A 22 12.44 18.50 -8.48
C LEU A 22 11.56 18.44 -9.74
N THR A 23 10.42 19.13 -9.68
CA THR A 23 9.45 19.20 -10.78
C THR A 23 9.10 20.65 -11.14
N GLY A 24 8.23 20.84 -12.12
CA GLY A 24 7.76 22.14 -12.59
C GLY A 24 7.75 22.24 -14.10
N PHE A 25 6.91 23.12 -14.64
CA PHE A 25 6.66 23.21 -16.08
C PHE A 25 7.92 23.58 -16.90
N LEU A 26 7.89 23.37 -18.23
CA LEU A 26 9.02 23.67 -19.09
C LEU A 26 9.41 25.15 -18.99
N GLY A 27 10.71 25.40 -18.84
CA GLY A 27 11.25 26.75 -18.72
C GLY A 27 11.08 27.42 -17.36
N SER A 28 10.56 26.73 -16.33
CA SER A 28 10.44 27.29 -14.97
C SER A 28 11.78 27.59 -14.29
N GLY A 29 12.87 26.96 -14.77
CA GLY A 29 14.24 27.19 -14.32
C GLY A 29 14.88 26.02 -13.57
N LYS A 30 14.36 24.78 -13.73
CA LYS A 30 14.89 23.55 -13.12
C LYS A 30 16.38 23.34 -13.37
N THR A 31 16.80 23.29 -14.64
CA THR A 31 18.22 23.18 -15.02
C THR A 31 19.07 24.31 -14.43
N THR A 32 18.54 25.53 -14.35
CA THR A 32 19.24 26.66 -13.73
C THR A 32 19.40 26.48 -12.22
N LEU A 33 18.38 25.92 -11.55
CA LEU A 33 18.46 25.59 -10.12
C LEU A 33 19.46 24.47 -9.86
N LEU A 34 19.45 23.40 -10.66
CA LEU A 34 20.43 22.31 -10.53
C LEU A 34 21.85 22.83 -10.70
N ASN A 35 22.09 23.65 -11.73
CA ASN A 35 23.38 24.32 -11.91
C ASN A 35 23.75 25.20 -10.71
N HIS A 36 22.79 25.93 -10.14
CA HIS A 36 23.03 26.74 -8.96
C HIS A 36 23.44 25.90 -7.75
N ILE A 37 22.78 24.75 -7.53
CA ILE A 37 23.11 23.82 -6.46
C ILE A 37 24.52 23.25 -6.68
N LEU A 38 24.80 22.68 -7.86
CA LEU A 38 26.10 22.08 -8.21
C LEU A 38 27.30 23.05 -8.14
N THR A 39 27.05 24.35 -8.31
CA THR A 39 28.13 25.36 -8.29
C THR A 39 28.23 26.11 -6.96
N ALA A 40 27.24 25.96 -6.08
CA ALA A 40 27.24 26.61 -4.78
C ALA A 40 28.09 25.82 -3.78
N ASN A 41 28.90 26.53 -3.00
CA ASN A 41 29.66 25.88 -1.92
C ASN A 41 28.76 25.66 -0.69
N HIS A 42 28.02 24.55 -0.70
CA HIS A 42 27.12 24.15 0.39
C HIS A 42 27.68 23.04 1.29
N GLY A 43 28.84 22.46 0.96
CA GLY A 43 29.50 21.44 1.79
C GLY A 43 28.72 20.13 1.96
N LYS A 44 27.83 19.81 1.00
CA LYS A 44 27.01 18.59 0.98
C LYS A 44 27.39 17.75 -0.23
N LYS A 45 27.40 16.43 -0.08
CA LYS A 45 27.65 15.48 -1.18
C LYS A 45 26.34 15.03 -1.78
N LEU A 46 26.07 15.48 -3.00
CA LEU A 46 24.78 15.28 -3.65
C LEU A 46 24.92 14.33 -4.84
N ALA A 47 23.89 13.54 -5.06
CA ALA A 47 23.69 12.87 -6.34
C ALA A 47 22.54 13.54 -7.08
N ILE A 48 22.73 13.82 -8.36
CA ILE A 48 21.68 14.36 -9.24
C ILE A 48 21.34 13.30 -10.28
N ILE A 49 20.05 12.99 -10.38
CA ILE A 49 19.49 12.08 -11.36
C ILE A 49 18.64 12.90 -12.32
N GLU A 50 19.12 13.03 -13.55
CA GLU A 50 18.41 13.73 -14.61
C GLU A 50 17.60 12.73 -15.43
N ASN A 51 16.33 13.05 -15.59
CA ASN A 51 15.39 12.27 -16.39
C ASN A 51 15.00 13.13 -17.60
N GLU A 52 15.77 13.05 -18.69
CA GLU A 52 15.50 13.83 -19.91
C GLU A 52 14.81 12.97 -20.98
N PHE A 53 13.97 13.62 -21.80
CA PHE A 53 13.34 13.02 -22.97
C PHE A 53 14.04 13.56 -24.23
N GLY A 54 14.99 12.81 -24.82
CA GLY A 54 15.63 13.16 -26.10
C GLY A 54 17.07 12.67 -26.28
N GLU A 55 17.55 12.61 -27.54
CA GLU A 55 18.97 12.39 -27.85
C GLU A 55 19.76 13.69 -27.66
N VAL A 56 20.55 13.75 -26.57
CA VAL A 56 21.50 14.81 -26.20
C VAL A 56 20.85 16.17 -25.92
N GLY A 57 20.54 16.42 -24.65
CA GLY A 57 20.08 17.72 -24.17
C GLY A 57 21.14 18.80 -24.29
N ILE A 58 20.72 20.04 -24.57
CA ILE A 58 21.59 21.23 -24.44
C ILE A 58 22.05 21.41 -22.98
N ASP A 59 21.27 20.85 -22.04
CA ASP A 59 21.51 20.88 -20.61
C ASP A 59 22.80 20.13 -20.22
N ASP A 60 23.14 19.04 -20.93
CA ASP A 60 24.41 18.30 -20.80
C ASP A 60 25.62 19.23 -20.90
N ALA A 61 25.60 20.15 -21.85
CA ALA A 61 26.70 21.06 -22.12
C ALA A 61 26.78 22.22 -21.12
N LEU A 62 25.67 22.57 -20.46
CA LEU A 62 25.62 23.61 -19.44
C LEU A 62 26.15 23.07 -18.10
N LEU A 63 25.73 21.87 -17.74
CA LEU A 63 26.15 21.20 -16.51
C LEU A 63 27.61 20.77 -16.61
N ALA A 64 27.99 20.06 -17.67
CA ALA A 64 29.35 19.53 -17.86
C ALA A 64 30.46 20.60 -18.00
N LYS A 65 30.10 21.83 -18.42
CA LYS A 65 31.05 22.96 -18.46
C LYS A 65 31.41 23.47 -17.06
N ASN A 66 30.48 23.38 -16.11
CA ASN A 66 30.65 23.91 -14.76
C ASN A 66 31.12 22.83 -13.76
N THR A 67 30.88 21.54 -14.01
CA THR A 67 31.32 20.43 -13.12
C THR A 67 32.83 20.15 -13.15
N LYS A 68 33.55 20.63 -14.18
CA LYS A 68 35.01 20.39 -14.32
C LYS A 68 35.87 21.06 -13.23
N VAL A 69 35.27 21.81 -12.31
CA VAL A 69 35.96 22.50 -11.22
C VAL A 69 35.78 21.80 -9.85
N GLN A 70 34.83 20.86 -9.69
CA GLN A 70 34.51 20.21 -8.39
C GLN A 70 34.23 18.69 -8.49
N ALA A 71 34.98 17.96 -9.32
CA ALA A 71 34.70 16.56 -9.67
C ALA A 71 34.89 15.49 -8.57
N ASP A 72 35.15 15.86 -7.30
CA ASP A 72 35.41 14.89 -6.22
C ASP A 72 34.21 14.65 -5.27
N GLU A 73 33.17 15.48 -5.29
CA GLU A 73 32.10 15.43 -4.27
C GLU A 73 30.68 15.14 -4.79
N GLU A 74 30.43 15.26 -6.09
CA GLU A 74 29.08 15.19 -6.67
C GLU A 74 28.98 14.13 -7.77
N ILE A 75 27.89 13.36 -7.79
CA ILE A 75 27.65 12.30 -8.77
C ILE A 75 26.43 12.63 -9.62
N ILE A 76 26.64 12.82 -10.92
CA ILE A 76 25.58 12.96 -11.90
C ILE A 76 25.36 11.59 -12.55
N GLU A 77 24.19 10.99 -12.37
CA GLU A 77 23.78 9.77 -13.08
C GLU A 77 22.61 10.10 -14.02
N MET A 78 22.75 9.76 -15.30
CA MET A 78 21.77 10.05 -16.34
C MET A 78 20.93 8.80 -16.63
N MET A 79 19.63 8.98 -16.84
CA MET A 79 18.72 7.95 -17.32
C MET A 79 18.34 8.24 -18.78
N ASN A 80 18.72 7.36 -19.70
CA ASN A 80 18.34 7.49 -21.12
C ASN A 80 17.09 6.65 -21.40
N GLY A 81 15.95 7.25 -21.76
CA GLY A 81 14.77 6.51 -22.26
C GLY A 81 13.43 7.27 -22.19
N CYS A 82 12.50 6.94 -23.10
CA CYS A 82 11.14 7.51 -23.13
C CYS A 82 10.35 7.19 -21.84
N ILE A 83 9.88 8.24 -21.16
CA ILE A 83 9.25 8.21 -19.83
C ILE A 83 7.79 7.69 -19.78
N CYS A 84 7.27 7.12 -20.86
CA CYS A 84 5.87 6.68 -20.86
C CYS A 84 5.62 5.24 -20.35
N CYS A 85 6.63 4.36 -20.21
CA CYS A 85 6.40 2.96 -19.79
C CYS A 85 7.45 2.29 -18.87
N THR A 86 8.68 2.81 -18.66
CA THR A 86 9.78 2.10 -17.91
C THR A 86 10.51 2.90 -16.83
N VAL A 87 10.08 4.12 -16.54
CA VAL A 87 10.81 5.11 -15.69
C VAL A 87 11.10 4.61 -14.30
N ARG A 88 10.10 3.97 -13.69
CA ARG A 88 10.22 3.48 -12.33
C ARG A 88 11.29 2.39 -12.22
N GLU A 89 11.36 1.48 -13.18
CA GLU A 89 12.36 0.41 -13.17
C GLU A 89 13.78 0.94 -13.34
N ASP A 90 13.97 1.91 -14.23
CA ASP A 90 15.30 2.47 -14.49
C ASP A 90 15.78 3.34 -13.33
N LEU A 91 14.88 4.09 -12.69
CA LEU A 91 15.17 4.82 -11.46
C LEU A 91 15.58 3.85 -10.34
N ILE A 92 14.82 2.77 -10.16
CA ILE A 92 15.14 1.73 -9.16
C ILE A 92 16.54 1.14 -9.43
N LYS A 93 16.92 0.88 -10.69
CA LYS A 93 18.26 0.36 -11.03
C LYS A 93 19.37 1.34 -10.62
N VAL A 94 19.22 2.63 -10.93
CA VAL A 94 20.18 3.69 -10.57
C VAL A 94 20.31 3.79 -9.05
N LEU A 95 19.18 3.88 -8.34
CA LEU A 95 19.12 3.92 -6.88
C LEU A 95 19.78 2.68 -6.24
N LYS A 96 19.51 1.47 -6.75
CA LYS A 96 20.16 0.22 -6.27
C LYS A 96 21.66 0.19 -6.53
N LYS A 97 22.14 0.79 -7.62
CA LYS A 97 23.57 0.92 -7.91
C LYS A 97 24.26 1.87 -6.94
N MET A 98 23.64 3.00 -6.62
CA MET A 98 24.13 3.93 -5.59
C MET A 98 24.17 3.26 -4.22
N MET A 99 23.10 2.57 -3.83
CA MET A 99 23.02 1.78 -2.59
C MET A 99 24.20 0.79 -2.48
N LYS A 100 24.51 0.03 -3.54
CA LYS A 100 25.66 -0.90 -3.55
C LYS A 100 27.00 -0.19 -3.32
N ARG A 101 27.18 1.01 -3.88
CA ARG A 101 28.42 1.80 -3.69
C ARG A 101 28.52 2.36 -2.27
N MET A 102 27.40 2.78 -1.68
CA MET A 102 27.33 3.24 -0.30
C MET A 102 27.61 2.11 0.70
N ASN A 103 26.97 0.95 0.51
CA ASN A 103 27.21 -0.24 1.34
C ASN A 103 28.65 -0.73 1.26
N ALA A 104 29.33 -0.52 0.13
CA ALA A 104 30.75 -0.82 -0.03
C ALA A 104 31.69 0.25 0.55
N GLY A 105 31.17 1.32 1.19
CA GLY A 105 31.94 2.43 1.73
C GLY A 105 32.60 3.32 0.66
N LYS A 106 32.24 3.15 -0.62
CA LYS A 106 32.83 3.86 -1.76
C LYS A 106 32.10 5.16 -2.09
N LEU A 107 30.98 5.41 -1.43
CA LEU A 107 30.11 6.56 -1.66
C LEU A 107 29.48 6.98 -0.34
N LYS A 108 29.48 8.28 -0.06
CA LYS A 108 28.69 8.89 1.02
C LYS A 108 27.91 10.05 0.41
N LEU A 109 26.60 10.01 0.55
CA LEU A 109 25.67 11.03 0.05
C LEU A 109 24.92 11.64 1.22
N ASP A 110 24.79 12.97 1.18
CA ASP A 110 23.97 13.75 2.10
C ASP A 110 22.56 14.00 1.53
N GLY A 111 22.36 13.77 0.22
CA GLY A 111 21.06 13.84 -0.43
C GLY A 111 21.08 13.43 -1.90
N ILE A 112 19.90 13.16 -2.45
CA ILE A 112 19.69 12.87 -3.88
C ILE A 112 18.66 13.87 -4.42
N VAL A 113 18.91 14.45 -5.59
CA VAL A 113 17.93 15.26 -6.33
C VAL A 113 17.56 14.51 -7.59
N ILE A 114 16.27 14.27 -7.81
CA ILE A 114 15.73 13.66 -9.02
C ILE A 114 14.97 14.74 -9.78
N GLU A 115 15.46 15.13 -10.95
CA GLU A 115 14.70 15.99 -11.85
C GLU A 115 13.67 15.16 -12.63
N THR A 116 12.44 15.63 -12.65
CA THR A 116 11.41 15.14 -13.58
C THR A 116 11.32 16.08 -14.80
N THR A 117 10.96 15.55 -15.96
CA THR A 117 10.73 16.39 -17.14
C THR A 117 9.62 17.41 -16.87
N GLY A 118 9.61 18.50 -17.64
CA GLY A 118 8.63 19.57 -17.43
C GLY A 118 7.16 19.18 -17.64
N MET A 119 6.89 18.00 -18.23
CA MET A 119 5.53 17.45 -18.41
C MET A 119 5.32 16.15 -17.65
N ALA A 120 6.30 15.68 -16.87
CA ALA A 120 6.15 14.44 -16.14
C ALA A 120 5.29 14.65 -14.88
N ASP A 121 4.42 13.68 -14.64
CA ASP A 121 3.76 13.47 -13.36
C ASP A 121 4.81 13.07 -12.30
N PRO A 122 4.91 13.79 -11.16
CA PRO A 122 5.84 13.46 -10.09
C PRO A 122 5.45 12.18 -9.32
N ALA A 123 4.21 11.70 -9.41
CA ALA A 123 3.73 10.61 -8.59
C ALA A 123 4.45 9.27 -8.82
N PRO A 124 4.66 8.77 -10.05
CA PRO A 124 5.38 7.49 -10.27
C PRO A 124 6.79 7.48 -9.68
N VAL A 125 7.47 8.63 -9.67
CA VAL A 125 8.78 8.80 -9.05
C VAL A 125 8.64 8.74 -7.53
N ALA A 126 7.72 9.51 -6.95
CA ALA A 126 7.47 9.53 -5.51
C ALA A 126 7.06 8.15 -4.96
N GLN A 127 6.19 7.44 -5.67
CA GLN A 127 5.69 6.10 -5.31
C GLN A 127 6.81 5.05 -5.20
N THR A 128 7.95 5.26 -5.89
CA THR A 128 9.10 4.35 -5.84
C THR A 128 9.60 4.15 -4.41
N PHE A 129 9.62 5.22 -3.61
CA PHE A 129 10.14 5.21 -2.23
C PHE A 129 9.21 4.51 -1.23
N PHE A 130 7.96 4.24 -1.62
CA PHE A 130 6.98 3.55 -0.78
C PHE A 130 6.83 2.07 -1.14
N VAL A 131 7.08 1.71 -2.39
CA VAL A 131 6.74 0.38 -2.93
C VAL A 131 7.96 -0.54 -3.11
N ASP A 132 9.14 -0.02 -3.42
CA ASP A 132 10.35 -0.87 -3.53
C ASP A 132 11.07 -0.96 -2.17
N GLU A 133 11.08 -2.15 -1.57
CA GLU A 133 11.63 -2.39 -0.22
C GLU A 133 13.13 -2.09 -0.11
N ASP A 134 13.90 -2.39 -1.16
CA ASP A 134 15.34 -2.10 -1.17
C ASP A 134 15.55 -0.58 -1.17
N VAL A 135 14.81 0.14 -2.01
CA VAL A 135 14.87 1.61 -2.08
C VAL A 135 14.47 2.23 -0.74
N ARG A 136 13.33 1.80 -0.18
CA ARG A 136 12.80 2.28 1.10
C ARG A 136 13.78 2.09 2.26
N GLY A 137 14.58 1.02 2.22
CA GLY A 137 15.58 0.72 3.25
C GLY A 137 16.82 1.63 3.21
N PHE A 138 17.16 2.21 2.05
CA PHE A 138 18.36 3.04 1.90
C PHE A 138 18.05 4.54 1.73
N ALA A 139 16.90 4.89 1.14
CA ALA A 139 16.50 6.25 0.82
C ALA A 139 15.06 6.52 1.26
N ARG A 140 14.78 7.79 1.58
CA ARG A 140 13.43 8.27 1.86
C ARG A 140 13.13 9.48 0.99
N LEU A 141 11.87 9.61 0.58
CA LEU A 141 11.41 10.82 -0.08
C LEU A 141 11.35 11.96 0.95
N ASP A 142 12.11 13.02 0.71
CA ASP A 142 12.19 14.22 1.57
C ASP A 142 11.14 15.26 1.20
N GLY A 143 10.88 15.45 -0.09
CA GLY A 143 10.00 16.51 -0.58
C GLY A 143 9.86 16.52 -2.10
N ILE A 144 8.69 16.93 -2.58
CA ILE A 144 8.46 17.33 -3.96
C ILE A 144 8.57 18.85 -4.03
N ILE A 145 9.57 19.35 -4.76
CA ILE A 145 9.83 20.77 -4.95
C ILE A 145 9.36 21.15 -6.34
N THR A 146 8.42 22.09 -6.42
CA THR A 146 7.86 22.54 -7.70
C THR A 146 8.38 23.92 -8.04
N MET A 147 9.16 24.00 -9.12
CA MET A 147 9.59 25.27 -9.69
C MET A 147 8.50 25.88 -10.56
N VAL A 148 8.14 27.13 -10.24
CA VAL A 148 7.05 27.86 -10.91
C VAL A 148 7.60 29.14 -11.54
N ASP A 149 7.24 29.39 -12.80
CA ASP A 149 7.53 30.66 -13.49
C ASP A 149 6.45 31.69 -13.14
N ALA A 150 6.78 32.69 -12.32
CA ALA A 150 5.83 33.72 -11.89
C ALA A 150 5.17 34.49 -13.05
N LYS A 151 5.84 34.58 -14.20
CA LYS A 151 5.35 35.34 -15.35
C LYS A 151 4.34 34.56 -16.20
N HIS A 152 4.48 33.24 -16.29
CA HIS A 152 3.72 32.42 -17.24
C HIS A 152 2.81 31.38 -16.58
N ILE A 153 2.92 31.16 -15.26
CA ILE A 153 2.19 30.08 -14.59
C ILE A 153 0.67 30.15 -14.76
N GLU A 154 0.05 31.32 -14.66
CA GLU A 154 -1.41 31.45 -14.80
C GLU A 154 -1.88 30.92 -16.17
N GLN A 155 -1.13 31.22 -17.25
CA GLN A 155 -1.43 30.70 -18.58
C GLN A 155 -1.34 29.17 -18.67
N HIS A 156 -0.39 28.57 -17.94
CA HIS A 156 -0.24 27.12 -17.91
C HIS A 156 -1.32 26.44 -17.07
N LEU A 157 -1.74 27.06 -15.97
CA LEU A 157 -2.84 26.58 -15.12
C LEU A 157 -4.19 26.67 -15.85
N ASP A 158 -4.40 27.72 -16.64
CA ASP A 158 -5.66 27.96 -17.35
C ASP A 158 -5.70 27.29 -18.74
N ALA A 159 -4.64 26.58 -19.13
CA ALA A 159 -4.58 25.87 -20.39
C ALA A 159 -5.63 24.75 -20.45
N GLU A 160 -6.59 24.87 -21.36
CA GLU A 160 -7.59 23.83 -21.61
C GLU A 160 -6.91 22.57 -22.19
N LYS A 161 -7.20 21.43 -21.57
CA LYS A 161 -6.72 20.12 -22.00
C LYS A 161 -7.88 19.34 -22.63
N PRO A 162 -7.59 18.43 -23.59
CA PRO A 162 -8.60 17.51 -24.10
C PRO A 162 -9.32 16.76 -22.98
N GLU A 163 -10.57 16.35 -23.23
CA GLU A 163 -11.36 15.61 -22.26
C GLU A 163 -10.61 14.34 -21.79
N GLY A 164 -10.42 14.21 -20.47
CA GLY A 164 -9.68 13.11 -19.85
C GLY A 164 -8.15 13.30 -19.78
N ALA A 165 -7.59 14.38 -20.34
CA ALA A 165 -6.19 14.74 -20.12
C ALA A 165 -6.05 15.66 -18.91
N GLU A 166 -5.09 15.35 -18.04
CA GLU A 166 -4.80 16.17 -16.85
C GLU A 166 -3.89 17.35 -17.22
N ASN A 167 -4.05 18.45 -16.47
CA ASN A 167 -3.17 19.61 -16.63
C ASN A 167 -1.93 19.40 -15.75
N GLU A 168 -0.79 19.17 -16.40
CA GLU A 168 0.45 18.81 -15.72
C GLU A 168 0.92 19.93 -14.79
N SER A 169 0.64 21.20 -15.11
CA SER A 169 1.00 22.33 -14.24
C SER A 169 0.16 22.38 -12.97
N VAL A 170 -1.13 22.02 -13.08
CA VAL A 170 -2.04 21.94 -11.93
C VAL A 170 -1.59 20.81 -11.00
N GLU A 171 -1.31 19.64 -11.55
CA GLU A 171 -0.79 18.49 -10.79
C GLU A 171 0.52 18.80 -10.09
N GLN A 172 1.50 19.34 -10.82
CA GLN A 172 2.81 19.69 -10.25
C GLN A 172 2.68 20.65 -9.05
N VAL A 173 1.75 21.60 -9.10
CA VAL A 173 1.46 22.49 -7.95
C VAL A 173 0.76 21.73 -6.81
N ALA A 174 -0.20 20.87 -7.13
CA ALA A 174 -0.93 20.06 -6.15
C ALA A 174 -0.04 19.05 -5.40
N PHE A 175 0.99 18.49 -6.05
CA PHE A 175 1.95 17.58 -5.43
C PHE A 175 3.02 18.28 -4.58
N ALA A 176 3.17 19.59 -4.74
CA ALA A 176 4.27 20.33 -4.12
C ALA A 176 4.23 20.23 -2.59
N ASP A 177 5.36 19.85 -2.00
CA ASP A 177 5.63 20.09 -0.57
C ASP A 177 6.24 21.49 -0.36
N ARG A 178 6.80 22.08 -1.42
CA ARG A 178 7.24 23.47 -1.47
C ARG A 178 7.23 23.99 -2.90
N ILE A 179 6.84 25.25 -3.05
CA ILE A 179 6.84 25.94 -4.34
C ILE A 179 7.98 26.96 -4.36
N LEU A 180 8.82 26.89 -5.39
CA LEU A 180 9.83 27.91 -5.68
C LEU A 180 9.31 28.81 -6.79
N LEU A 181 8.78 29.98 -6.41
CA LEU A 181 8.23 30.96 -7.33
C LEU A 181 9.37 31.78 -7.94
N ASN A 182 9.83 31.36 -9.12
CA ASN A 182 10.98 31.91 -9.82
C ASN A 182 10.60 33.04 -10.78
N LYS A 183 11.61 33.77 -11.28
CA LYS A 183 11.46 34.89 -12.22
C LYS A 183 10.61 36.04 -11.68
N THR A 184 10.65 36.22 -10.37
CA THR A 184 9.99 37.33 -9.66
C THR A 184 10.47 38.70 -10.13
N ASP A 185 11.67 38.77 -10.72
CA ASP A 185 12.23 39.98 -11.34
C ASP A 185 11.52 40.40 -12.64
N LEU A 186 10.67 39.55 -13.22
CA LEU A 186 9.99 39.81 -14.49
C LEU A 186 8.53 40.25 -14.34
N VAL A 187 8.03 40.36 -13.10
CA VAL A 187 6.63 40.68 -12.77
C VAL A 187 6.55 41.72 -11.66
N THR A 188 5.37 42.32 -11.48
CA THR A 188 5.14 43.31 -10.41
C THR A 188 4.79 42.63 -9.09
N GLU A 189 4.87 43.37 -7.98
CA GLU A 189 4.44 42.87 -6.67
C GLU A 189 2.94 42.52 -6.65
N GLU A 190 2.10 43.26 -7.39
CA GLU A 190 0.68 42.98 -7.53
C GLU A 190 0.43 41.64 -8.26
N ASP A 191 1.23 41.36 -9.30
CA ASP A 191 1.18 40.06 -9.99
C ASP A 191 1.63 38.92 -9.06
N LEU A 192 2.67 39.13 -8.25
CA LEU A 192 3.15 38.12 -7.30
C LEU A 192 2.09 37.75 -6.27
N VAL A 193 1.42 38.73 -5.67
CA VAL A 193 0.32 38.48 -4.72
C VAL A 193 -0.82 37.70 -5.38
N ARG A 194 -1.18 38.06 -6.63
CA ARG A 194 -2.21 37.36 -7.40
C ARG A 194 -1.83 35.90 -7.69
N VAL A 195 -0.61 35.68 -8.17
CA VAL A 195 -0.09 34.34 -8.49
C VAL A 195 0.01 33.48 -7.23
N GLU A 196 0.46 34.03 -6.11
CA GLU A 196 0.53 33.32 -4.83
C GLU A 196 -0.85 32.90 -4.33
N ALA A 197 -1.84 33.79 -4.40
CA ALA A 197 -3.22 33.46 -4.06
C ALA A 197 -3.76 32.33 -4.95
N ARG A 198 -3.47 32.37 -6.26
CA ARG A 198 -3.85 31.31 -7.21
C ARG A 198 -3.19 29.97 -6.87
N LEU A 199 -1.90 29.95 -6.57
CA LEU A 199 -1.18 28.73 -6.17
C LEU A 199 -1.73 28.17 -4.85
N LYS A 200 -1.98 29.03 -3.87
CA LYS A 200 -2.55 28.65 -2.57
C LYS A 200 -3.97 28.13 -2.66
N SER A 201 -4.77 28.56 -3.63
CA SER A 201 -6.12 28.00 -3.84
C SER A 201 -6.12 26.53 -4.26
N MET A 202 -5.05 26.06 -4.93
CA MET A 202 -4.89 24.64 -5.30
C MET A 202 -4.17 23.85 -4.20
N ASN A 203 -3.11 24.43 -3.64
CA ASN A 203 -2.30 23.80 -2.60
C ASN A 203 -1.99 24.80 -1.48
N LYS A 204 -2.92 24.89 -0.52
CA LYS A 204 -2.81 25.78 0.63
C LYS A 204 -1.57 25.49 1.49
N PHE A 205 -1.14 24.23 1.51
CA PHE A 205 -0.17 23.70 2.47
C PHE A 205 1.28 23.77 2.00
N ALA A 206 1.53 24.08 0.73
CA ALA A 206 2.88 24.26 0.22
C ALA A 206 3.39 25.68 0.54
N PRO A 207 4.49 25.83 1.31
CA PRO A 207 5.13 27.13 1.47
C PRO A 207 5.66 27.62 0.12
N ILE A 208 5.48 28.92 -0.16
CA ILE A 208 5.99 29.57 -1.36
C ILE A 208 7.26 30.33 -1.02
N VAL A 209 8.35 30.05 -1.74
CA VAL A 209 9.60 30.78 -1.64
C VAL A 209 9.84 31.52 -2.94
N ARG A 210 9.79 32.85 -2.89
CA ARG A 210 10.10 33.73 -4.02
C ARG A 210 11.61 33.68 -4.33
N CYS A 211 11.96 33.53 -5.60
CA CYS A 211 13.33 33.61 -6.07
C CYS A 211 13.43 34.26 -7.45
N SER A 212 14.65 34.68 -7.80
CA SER A 212 14.99 35.20 -9.13
C SER A 212 16.19 34.43 -9.66
N LYS A 213 16.18 34.10 -10.95
CA LYS A 213 17.24 33.34 -11.64
C LYS A 213 17.61 32.04 -10.90
N SER A 214 16.63 31.39 -10.29
CA SER A 214 16.78 30.16 -9.52
C SER A 214 17.76 30.26 -8.34
N GLN A 215 18.05 31.48 -7.86
CA GLN A 215 18.92 31.69 -6.70
C GLN A 215 18.14 31.46 -5.41
N VAL A 216 18.45 30.38 -4.71
CA VAL A 216 17.79 30.00 -3.46
C VAL A 216 18.76 29.17 -2.62
N SER A 217 18.72 29.30 -1.30
CA SER A 217 19.51 28.43 -0.42
C SER A 217 19.17 26.97 -0.67
N VAL A 218 20.20 26.10 -0.69
CA VAL A 218 20.08 24.65 -0.85
C VAL A 218 19.19 24.02 0.23
N GLU A 219 19.09 24.64 1.41
CA GLU A 219 18.16 24.22 2.48
C GLU A 219 16.68 24.36 2.11
N ASN A 220 16.37 25.13 1.06
CA ASN A 220 15.02 25.20 0.52
C ASN A 220 14.69 24.12 -0.50
N VAL A 221 15.69 23.31 -0.89
CA VAL A 221 15.54 22.24 -1.87
C VAL A 221 15.79 20.88 -1.22
N LEU A 222 16.75 20.80 -0.32
CA LEU A 222 17.20 19.56 0.32
C LEU A 222 16.89 19.52 1.80
N ASN A 223 16.46 18.34 2.25
CA ASN A 223 16.11 18.08 3.64
C ASN A 223 15.04 19.08 4.13
N ILE A 224 14.09 19.42 3.25
CA ILE A 224 13.00 20.32 3.57
C ILE A 224 12.02 19.68 4.54
N LYS A 225 12.14 18.37 4.77
CA LYS A 225 11.31 17.62 5.70
C LYS A 225 9.83 17.75 5.30
N GLY A 226 9.55 17.77 3.99
CA GLY A 226 8.19 17.88 3.44
C GLY A 226 7.34 16.67 3.77
N PHE A 227 7.98 15.53 4.02
CA PHE A 227 7.37 14.28 4.46
C PHE A 227 7.50 14.06 5.98
N ASP A 228 8.07 15.01 6.74
CA ASP A 228 8.11 15.05 8.21
C ASP A 228 6.87 15.82 8.71
N LEU A 229 5.87 15.08 9.15
CA LEU A 229 4.56 15.63 9.47
C LEU A 229 4.58 16.54 10.71
N LYS A 230 5.47 16.25 11.67
CA LYS A 230 5.60 17.01 12.91
C LYS A 230 5.84 18.49 12.58
N ARG A 231 6.75 18.75 11.66
CA ARG A 231 7.12 20.09 11.24
C ARG A 231 6.07 20.77 10.34
N THR A 232 5.37 19.99 9.52
CA THR A 232 4.35 20.50 8.59
C THR A 232 3.07 20.92 9.31
N LEU A 233 2.68 20.22 10.38
CA LEU A 233 1.42 20.45 11.08
C LEU A 233 1.53 21.31 12.36
N GLU A 234 2.73 21.41 12.94
CA GLU A 234 2.99 22.27 14.11
C GLU A 234 3.36 23.70 13.72
N MET A 235 3.85 23.95 12.50
CA MET A 235 4.45 25.24 12.13
C MET A 235 3.62 26.14 11.21
N ASP A 236 2.46 25.72 10.69
CA ASP A 236 1.69 26.54 9.74
C ASP A 236 0.39 27.11 10.36
N PRO A 237 0.35 28.41 10.71
CA PRO A 237 -0.86 29.09 11.17
C PRO A 237 -1.99 29.08 10.13
N GLU A 238 -1.68 29.04 8.82
CA GLU A 238 -2.69 28.95 7.75
C GLU A 238 -3.39 27.59 7.73
N PHE A 239 -2.77 26.57 8.33
CA PHE A 239 -3.37 25.25 8.53
C PHE A 239 -4.55 25.29 9.51
N LEU A 240 -4.48 26.18 10.51
CA LEU A 240 -5.51 26.38 11.53
C LEU A 240 -6.65 27.29 11.05
N ASP A 241 -6.46 27.97 9.92
CA ASP A 241 -7.47 28.85 9.34
C ASP A 241 -8.48 28.03 8.53
N THR A 242 -9.66 27.79 9.11
CA THR A 242 -10.74 26.97 8.54
C THR A 242 -11.73 27.77 7.70
N ASP A 243 -11.59 29.10 7.63
CA ASP A 243 -12.60 30.01 7.08
C ASP A 243 -12.39 30.41 5.59
N GLY A 244 -11.58 29.67 4.85
CA GLY A 244 -11.20 30.01 3.47
C GLY A 244 -11.76 29.08 2.39
N GLU A 245 -13.07 28.82 2.34
CA GLU A 245 -13.69 28.20 1.16
C GLU A 245 -13.76 29.23 0.01
N HIS A 246 -12.66 29.37 -0.73
CA HIS A 246 -12.65 30.12 -1.99
C HIS A 246 -12.86 29.14 -3.17
N VAL A 247 -14.12 28.92 -3.52
CA VAL A 247 -14.51 28.19 -4.73
C VAL A 247 -14.30 29.11 -5.94
N HIS A 248 -13.10 29.13 -6.49
CA HIS A 248 -12.91 29.47 -7.89
C HIS A 248 -13.02 28.19 -8.72
N ASP A 249 -13.44 28.34 -9.97
CA ASP A 249 -13.63 27.29 -10.98
C ASP A 249 -12.31 26.53 -11.24
N GLN A 250 -11.95 25.67 -10.30
CA GLN A 250 -10.76 24.84 -10.31
C GLN A 250 -11.18 23.45 -9.89
N THR A 251 -10.91 22.50 -10.77
CA THR A 251 -11.15 21.08 -10.52
C THR A 251 -10.31 20.58 -9.35
N VAL A 252 -9.15 21.19 -9.06
CA VAL A 252 -8.26 20.78 -7.96
C VAL A 252 -8.38 21.71 -6.76
N THR A 253 -8.65 21.12 -5.60
CA THR A 253 -8.83 21.83 -4.32
C THR A 253 -8.11 21.12 -3.18
N SER A 254 -7.97 21.82 -2.05
CA SER A 254 -7.38 21.27 -0.83
C SER A 254 -8.37 21.33 0.34
N LEU A 255 -8.53 20.22 1.06
CA LEU A 255 -9.40 20.06 2.22
C LEU A 255 -8.56 19.85 3.50
N SER A 256 -8.87 20.63 4.54
CA SER A 256 -8.35 20.45 5.91
C SER A 256 -9.43 19.85 6.81
N ILE A 257 -9.05 18.90 7.66
CA ILE A 257 -9.91 18.37 8.74
C ILE A 257 -9.15 18.50 10.06
N LEU A 258 -9.75 19.22 11.00
CA LEU A 258 -9.30 19.33 12.39
C LEU A 258 -10.38 18.74 13.31
N GLN A 259 -10.03 17.74 14.09
CA GLN A 259 -10.95 17.09 15.04
C GLN A 259 -10.26 16.84 16.39
N PRO A 260 -10.76 17.43 17.49
CA PRO A 260 -10.17 17.29 18.83
C PRO A 260 -10.54 15.96 19.52
N HIS A 261 -10.81 14.92 18.74
CA HIS A 261 -11.28 13.62 19.21
C HIS A 261 -10.37 12.50 18.72
N ASN A 262 -10.35 11.42 19.52
CA ASN A 262 -9.67 10.20 19.13
C ASN A 262 -10.40 9.52 17.97
N VAL A 263 -9.66 8.71 17.22
CA VAL A 263 -10.16 7.93 16.07
C VAL A 263 -9.88 6.46 16.32
N HIS A 264 -10.79 5.58 15.91
CA HIS A 264 -10.52 4.14 15.89
C HIS A 264 -9.75 3.75 14.63
N MET A 265 -8.56 3.18 14.80
CA MET A 265 -7.70 2.75 13.71
C MET A 265 -8.37 1.77 12.74
N SER A 266 -9.18 0.82 13.23
CA SER A 266 -9.84 -0.17 12.38
C SER A 266 -10.88 0.46 11.46
N LEU A 267 -11.68 1.41 11.97
CA LEU A 267 -12.68 2.14 11.18
C LEU A 267 -11.99 3.07 10.17
N LEU A 268 -10.93 3.76 10.60
CA LEU A 268 -10.12 4.60 9.72
C LEU A 268 -9.56 3.78 8.54
N ASN A 269 -9.00 2.60 8.81
CA ASN A 269 -8.44 1.73 7.77
C ASN A 269 -9.50 1.19 6.80
N GLU A 270 -10.71 0.91 7.28
CA GLU A 270 -11.84 0.52 6.43
C GLU A 270 -12.26 1.67 5.52
N TRP A 271 -12.49 2.85 6.11
CA TRP A 271 -12.87 4.05 5.36
C TRP A 271 -11.81 4.49 4.34
N LEU A 272 -10.53 4.56 4.74
CA LEU A 272 -9.45 4.93 3.83
C LEU A 272 -9.31 3.91 2.70
N ARG A 273 -9.53 2.61 2.95
CA ARG A 273 -9.49 1.60 1.90
C ARG A 273 -10.57 1.84 0.85
N ASP A 274 -11.79 2.14 1.29
CA ASP A 274 -12.90 2.40 0.39
C ASP A 274 -12.69 3.71 -0.38
N LEU A 275 -12.29 4.79 0.33
CA LEU A 275 -11.97 6.08 -0.27
C LEU A 275 -10.87 5.96 -1.31
N LEU A 276 -9.74 5.34 -0.96
CA LEU A 276 -8.64 5.17 -1.90
C LEU A 276 -9.03 4.26 -3.06
N SER A 277 -9.83 3.22 -2.86
CA SER A 277 -10.24 2.32 -3.95
C SER A 277 -11.10 3.00 -5.02
N THR A 278 -11.86 4.01 -4.63
CA THR A 278 -12.84 4.68 -5.49
C THR A 278 -12.36 6.04 -6.00
N LYS A 279 -11.56 6.76 -5.20
CA LYS A 279 -11.16 8.15 -5.43
C LYS A 279 -9.66 8.40 -5.37
N GLY A 280 -8.83 7.39 -5.12
CA GLY A 280 -7.40 7.65 -4.91
C GLY A 280 -6.63 8.11 -6.16
N ASN A 281 -7.18 7.96 -7.38
CA ASN A 281 -6.59 8.61 -8.57
C ASN A 281 -6.80 10.14 -8.50
N ASP A 282 -7.96 10.57 -8.03
CA ASP A 282 -8.31 11.98 -7.91
C ASP A 282 -7.64 12.63 -6.68
N ILE A 283 -7.23 11.85 -5.68
CA ILE A 283 -6.51 12.37 -4.50
C ILE A 283 -5.00 12.40 -4.79
N TYR A 284 -4.47 13.55 -5.17
CA TYR A 284 -3.05 13.70 -5.47
C TYR A 284 -2.17 13.56 -4.23
N ARG A 285 -2.55 14.22 -3.13
CA ARG A 285 -1.78 14.17 -1.88
C ARG A 285 -2.68 14.05 -0.67
N MET A 286 -2.24 13.28 0.32
CA MET A 286 -2.82 13.32 1.65
C MET A 286 -1.77 13.21 2.74
N LYS A 287 -2.05 13.81 3.90
CA LYS A 287 -1.22 13.76 5.10
C LYS A 287 -2.09 13.83 6.34
N GLY A 288 -1.67 13.25 7.45
CA GLY A 288 -2.33 13.52 8.72
C GLY A 288 -1.63 13.00 9.96
N VAL A 289 -1.76 13.76 11.05
CA VAL A 289 -1.41 13.36 12.42
C VAL A 289 -2.72 13.04 13.11
N LEU A 290 -2.89 11.80 13.57
CA LEU A 290 -4.11 11.34 14.19
C LEU A 290 -3.89 11.00 15.66
N SER A 291 -4.87 11.36 16.48
CA SER A 291 -4.98 10.82 17.82
C SER A 291 -5.74 9.49 17.75
N ILE A 292 -5.04 8.38 17.96
CA ILE A 292 -5.64 7.05 17.91
C ILE A 292 -6.12 6.63 19.31
N SER A 293 -7.36 6.13 19.38
CA SER A 293 -7.93 5.64 20.63
C SER A 293 -7.09 4.49 21.20
N GLY A 294 -6.75 4.58 22.49
CA GLY A 294 -5.90 3.62 23.19
C GLY A 294 -4.39 3.75 22.96
N SER A 295 -3.93 4.64 22.05
CA SER A 295 -2.51 4.90 21.85
C SER A 295 -2.06 6.16 22.61
N LYS A 296 -0.81 6.15 23.09
CA LYS A 296 -0.10 7.33 23.59
C LYS A 296 0.74 8.02 22.52
N GLU A 297 0.95 7.33 21.39
CA GLU A 297 1.74 7.82 20.28
C GLU A 297 0.85 8.53 19.25
N LYS A 298 1.44 9.48 18.52
CA LYS A 298 0.81 10.07 17.35
C LYS A 298 0.85 9.04 16.22
N PHE A 299 -0.25 8.89 15.50
CA PHE A 299 -0.21 8.15 14.23
C PHE A 299 -0.04 9.14 13.10
N VAL A 300 1.08 9.04 12.40
CA VAL A 300 1.48 9.89 11.30
C VAL A 300 1.30 9.11 10.02
N PHE A 301 0.60 9.70 9.03
CA PHE A 301 0.50 9.09 7.73
C PHE A 301 0.65 10.09 6.60
N GLN A 302 0.97 9.56 5.44
CA GLN A 302 1.00 10.29 4.19
C GLN A 302 0.66 9.40 3.02
N GLY A 303 0.19 10.01 1.94
CA GLY A 303 -0.13 9.31 0.72
C GLY A 303 0.05 10.16 -0.52
N VAL A 304 0.35 9.46 -1.60
CA VAL A 304 0.49 9.97 -2.97
C VAL A 304 -0.42 9.09 -3.82
N HIS A 305 -1.52 9.65 -4.33
CA HIS A 305 -2.61 8.85 -4.92
C HIS A 305 -3.09 7.71 -4.01
N MET A 306 -3.21 6.51 -4.58
CA MET A 306 -3.66 5.28 -3.93
C MET A 306 -2.66 4.74 -2.90
N ILE A 307 -1.44 5.28 -2.85
CA ILE A 307 -0.38 4.79 -1.96
C ILE A 307 -0.49 5.49 -0.63
N PHE A 308 -0.59 4.70 0.43
CA PHE A 308 -0.71 5.14 1.81
C PHE A 308 0.38 4.49 2.64
N ASP A 309 1.13 5.29 3.40
CA ASP A 309 2.15 4.83 4.34
C ASP A 309 1.93 5.57 5.66
N GLY A 310 1.89 4.82 6.76
CA GLY A 310 1.68 5.39 8.08
C GLY A 310 2.38 4.61 9.19
N GLU A 311 2.75 5.33 10.24
CA GLU A 311 3.51 4.82 11.37
C GLU A 311 3.14 5.54 12.66
N PHE A 312 3.41 4.90 13.79
CA PHE A 312 3.35 5.57 15.08
C PHE A 312 4.69 6.27 15.34
N GLU A 313 4.63 7.56 15.66
CA GLU A 313 5.81 8.39 15.87
C GLU A 313 5.61 9.34 17.04
N GLY A 314 6.44 9.17 18.08
CA GLY A 314 6.48 10.09 19.22
C GLY A 314 5.23 10.02 20.10
N GLU A 315 5.43 10.16 21.41
CA GLU A 315 4.32 10.29 22.34
C GLU A 315 3.71 11.69 22.30
N TRP A 316 2.41 11.79 22.55
CA TRP A 316 1.76 13.07 22.86
C TRP A 316 2.38 13.65 24.14
N GLY A 317 2.75 14.94 24.12
CA GLY A 317 3.25 15.62 25.31
C GLY A 317 2.20 15.68 26.43
N GLU A 318 2.63 15.80 27.69
CA GLU A 318 1.71 15.84 28.85
C GLU A 318 0.69 17.00 28.77
N ASP A 319 1.11 18.15 28.24
CA ASP A 319 0.30 19.36 28.05
C ASP A 319 -0.16 19.55 26.59
N GLU A 320 0.13 18.60 25.69
CA GLU A 320 -0.20 18.71 24.27
C GLU A 320 -1.68 18.38 24.03
N THR A 321 -2.39 19.24 23.30
CA THR A 321 -3.78 18.96 22.93
C THR A 321 -3.80 17.85 21.89
N ARG A 322 -4.46 16.74 22.22
CA ARG A 322 -4.59 15.57 21.33
C ARG A 322 -5.65 15.84 20.28
N GLU A 323 -5.21 16.16 19.07
CA GLU A 323 -6.09 16.46 17.94
C GLU A 323 -5.69 15.67 16.71
N SER A 324 -6.70 15.28 15.94
CA SER A 324 -6.51 14.67 14.63
C SER A 324 -6.57 15.73 13.54
N LYS A 325 -5.53 15.81 12.73
CA LYS A 325 -5.33 16.76 11.64
C LYS A 325 -5.09 16.02 10.35
N LEU A 326 -5.86 16.31 9.31
CA LEU A 326 -5.74 15.69 7.99
C LEU A 326 -5.80 16.73 6.89
N VAL A 327 -5.08 16.44 5.81
CA VAL A 327 -5.13 17.16 4.55
C VAL A 327 -5.39 16.20 3.41
N PHE A 328 -6.26 16.62 2.51
CA PHE A 328 -6.42 16.03 1.19
C PHE A 328 -6.24 17.12 0.13
N ILE A 329 -5.49 16.83 -0.91
CA ILE A 329 -5.33 17.68 -2.10
C ILE A 329 -5.66 16.81 -3.29
N GLY A 330 -6.55 17.28 -4.16
CA GLY A 330 -6.99 16.47 -5.26
C GLY A 330 -8.04 17.12 -6.13
N LYS A 331 -8.41 16.40 -7.17
CA LYS A 331 -9.39 16.78 -8.17
C LYS A 331 -10.80 16.39 -7.74
N ASP A 332 -11.78 17.26 -7.98
CA ASP A 332 -13.21 17.04 -7.78
C ASP A 332 -13.53 16.39 -6.43
N LEU A 333 -12.83 16.83 -5.38
CA LEU A 333 -12.96 16.29 -4.04
C LEU A 333 -14.37 16.58 -3.49
N ASP A 334 -15.06 15.54 -3.06
CA ASP A 334 -16.30 15.68 -2.29
C ASP A 334 -15.94 15.97 -0.83
N HIS A 335 -15.80 17.25 -0.49
CA HIS A 335 -15.35 17.69 0.83
C HIS A 335 -16.27 17.19 1.95
N GLU A 336 -17.57 17.21 1.71
CA GLU A 336 -18.57 16.79 2.70
C GLU A 336 -18.56 15.28 2.91
N ALA A 337 -18.43 14.49 1.84
CA ALA A 337 -18.30 13.04 1.97
C ALA A 337 -17.00 12.63 2.70
N ILE A 338 -15.88 13.30 2.43
CA ILE A 338 -14.60 13.02 3.11
C ILE A 338 -14.69 13.40 4.59
N LYS A 339 -15.22 14.60 4.92
CA LYS A 339 -15.45 15.03 6.31
C LYS A 339 -16.36 14.04 7.06
N ALA A 340 -17.48 13.65 6.44
CA ALA A 340 -18.43 12.71 7.04
C ALA A 340 -17.83 11.30 7.24
N GLY A 341 -17.08 10.80 6.26
CA GLY A 341 -16.40 9.51 6.35
C GLY A 341 -15.35 9.48 7.47
N PHE A 342 -14.58 10.55 7.62
CA PHE A 342 -13.66 10.68 8.76
C PHE A 342 -14.39 10.78 10.10
N ALA A 343 -15.46 11.59 10.18
CA ALA A 343 -16.26 11.73 11.39
C ALA A 343 -16.87 10.39 11.86
N ALA A 344 -17.24 9.51 10.91
CA ALA A 344 -17.73 8.17 11.21
C ALA A 344 -16.67 7.25 11.86
N CYS A 345 -15.39 7.64 11.87
CA CYS A 345 -14.31 6.89 12.50
C CYS A 345 -13.97 7.36 13.93
N LEU A 346 -14.60 8.46 14.39
CA LEU A 346 -14.33 9.05 15.71
C LEU A 346 -14.68 8.09 16.84
N ASP A 347 -13.95 8.21 17.95
CA ASP A 347 -14.18 7.48 19.18
C ASP A 347 -15.53 7.90 19.78
N SER A 348 -16.49 6.98 19.72
CA SER A 348 -17.86 7.17 20.20
C SER A 348 -18.38 5.86 20.78
N PRO A 349 -19.39 5.89 21.68
CA PRO A 349 -19.98 4.68 22.23
C PRO A 349 -20.51 3.72 21.16
N GLU A 350 -21.08 4.25 20.07
CA GLU A 350 -21.56 3.46 18.94
C GLU A 350 -20.40 2.76 18.21
N ASN A 351 -19.33 3.50 17.93
CA ASN A 351 -18.15 2.96 17.27
C ASN A 351 -17.39 1.96 18.15
N ALA A 352 -17.37 2.14 19.47
CA ALA A 352 -16.79 1.16 20.39
C ALA A 352 -17.50 -0.21 20.30
N GLU A 353 -18.83 -0.24 20.18
CA GLU A 353 -19.57 -1.49 19.96
C GLU A 353 -19.31 -2.07 18.56
N ARG A 354 -19.21 -1.22 17.54
CA ARG A 354 -18.86 -1.64 16.18
C ARG A 354 -17.48 -2.28 16.12
N ILE A 355 -16.49 -1.70 16.81
CA ILE A 355 -15.13 -2.26 16.95
C ILE A 355 -15.17 -3.61 17.67
N LYS A 356 -15.89 -3.74 18.78
CA LYS A 356 -16.03 -5.03 19.48
C LYS A 356 -16.61 -6.11 18.57
N ALA A 357 -17.61 -5.76 17.77
CA ALA A 357 -18.19 -6.67 16.79
C ALA A 357 -17.18 -7.09 15.69
N MET A 358 -16.40 -6.13 15.16
CA MET A 358 -15.34 -6.40 14.18
C MET A 358 -14.25 -7.32 14.76
N GLU A 359 -13.81 -7.05 15.99
CA GLU A 359 -12.80 -7.86 16.68
C GLU A 359 -13.30 -9.28 16.96
N ALA A 360 -14.55 -9.42 17.40
CA ALA A 360 -15.19 -10.72 17.61
C ALA A 360 -15.29 -11.52 16.30
N ALA A 361 -15.68 -10.86 15.19
CA ALA A 361 -15.73 -11.48 13.87
C ALA A 361 -14.34 -11.92 13.38
N ALA A 362 -13.33 -11.06 13.52
CA ALA A 362 -11.94 -11.37 13.16
C ALA A 362 -11.36 -12.51 14.02
N ALA A 363 -11.66 -12.53 15.33
CA ALA A 363 -11.27 -13.62 16.22
C ALA A 363 -11.94 -14.94 15.83
N SER A 364 -13.23 -14.91 15.50
CA SER A 364 -13.97 -16.07 15.00
C SER A 364 -13.36 -16.62 13.72
N GLN A 365 -13.05 -15.76 12.75
CA GLN A 365 -12.39 -16.17 11.49
C GLN A 365 -10.98 -16.74 11.71
N ARG A 366 -10.17 -16.14 12.59
CA ARG A 366 -8.83 -16.65 12.93
C ARG A 366 -8.91 -18.02 13.59
N ARG A 367 -9.85 -18.22 14.51
CA ARG A 367 -10.09 -19.53 15.14
C ARG A 367 -10.48 -20.56 14.09
N ALA A 368 -11.38 -20.21 13.18
CA ALA A 368 -11.85 -21.09 12.11
C ALA A 368 -10.72 -21.55 11.16
N HIS A 369 -9.80 -20.65 10.79
CA HIS A 369 -8.61 -21.03 10.01
C HIS A 369 -7.66 -21.97 10.77
N LYS A 370 -7.46 -21.73 12.08
CA LYS A 370 -6.63 -22.61 12.92
C LYS A 370 -7.17 -24.03 13.03
N VAL A 371 -8.49 -24.24 12.89
CA VAL A 371 -9.09 -25.59 12.84
C VAL A 371 -8.53 -26.37 11.65
N ILE A 372 -8.40 -25.72 10.48
CA ILE A 372 -7.85 -26.35 9.27
C ILE A 372 -6.36 -26.68 9.45
N GLU A 373 -5.59 -25.79 10.06
CA GLU A 373 -4.17 -26.03 10.35
C GLU A 373 -3.96 -27.19 11.34
N ALA A 374 -4.73 -27.22 12.43
CA ALA A 374 -4.65 -28.30 13.41
C ALA A 374 -5.06 -29.66 12.81
N ALA A 375 -6.05 -29.69 11.91
CA ALA A 375 -6.42 -30.90 11.18
C ALA A 375 -5.31 -31.42 10.25
N ARG A 376 -4.59 -30.51 9.57
CA ARG A 376 -3.41 -30.84 8.75
C ARG A 376 -2.28 -31.42 9.58
N ASP A 377 -2.02 -30.81 10.73
CA ASP A 377 -0.87 -31.17 11.58
C ASP A 377 -1.18 -32.39 12.48
N GLY A 378 -2.45 -32.84 12.51
CA GLY A 378 -2.89 -34.00 13.29
C GLY A 378 -3.11 -33.69 14.78
N ASP A 379 -3.20 -32.42 15.17
CA ASP A 379 -3.28 -32.00 16.57
C ASP A 379 -4.73 -32.03 17.08
N THR A 380 -5.10 -33.17 17.66
CA THR A 380 -6.44 -33.39 18.21
C THR A 380 -6.76 -32.56 19.44
N GLU A 381 -5.76 -32.18 20.24
CA GLU A 381 -6.00 -31.42 21.46
C GLU A 381 -6.32 -29.97 21.11
N VAL A 382 -5.57 -29.39 20.17
CA VAL A 382 -5.88 -28.06 19.61
C VAL A 382 -7.25 -28.04 18.93
N LEU A 383 -7.61 -29.09 18.17
CA LEU A 383 -8.95 -29.18 17.57
C LEU A 383 -10.08 -29.19 18.60
N LYS A 384 -9.97 -29.99 19.67
CA LYS A 384 -10.96 -30.02 20.77
C LYS A 384 -11.08 -28.67 21.45
N GLN A 385 -9.95 -28.03 21.72
CA GLN A 385 -9.93 -26.70 22.32
C GLN A 385 -10.65 -25.68 21.43
N LEU A 386 -10.25 -25.55 20.16
CA LEU A 386 -10.80 -24.56 19.23
C LEU A 386 -12.31 -24.74 19.02
N THR A 387 -12.77 -25.97 18.88
CA THR A 387 -14.20 -26.27 18.71
C THR A 387 -15.01 -26.00 19.98
N THR A 388 -14.45 -26.26 21.16
CA THR A 388 -15.06 -25.88 22.46
C THR A 388 -15.14 -24.35 22.61
N GLU A 389 -14.16 -23.62 22.09
CA GLU A 389 -14.14 -22.15 22.04
C GLU A 389 -15.06 -21.56 20.94
N GLY A 390 -15.89 -22.39 20.29
CA GLY A 390 -16.90 -21.98 19.32
C GLY A 390 -16.37 -21.79 17.90
N ALA A 391 -15.20 -22.32 17.55
CA ALA A 391 -14.75 -22.34 16.16
C ALA A 391 -15.65 -23.25 15.32
N ASP A 392 -16.13 -22.76 14.17
CA ASP A 392 -16.95 -23.55 13.25
C ASP A 392 -16.11 -24.70 12.65
N PRO A 393 -16.40 -25.98 12.96
CA PRO A 393 -15.65 -27.10 12.42
C PRO A 393 -15.92 -27.34 10.92
N SER A 394 -16.91 -26.67 10.35
CA SER A 394 -17.27 -26.71 8.93
C SER A 394 -16.77 -25.50 8.14
N PHE A 395 -15.97 -24.62 8.75
CA PHE A 395 -15.35 -23.51 8.03
C PHE A 395 -14.54 -24.02 6.83
N ALA A 396 -14.73 -23.37 5.68
CA ALA A 396 -14.04 -23.69 4.44
C ALA A 396 -13.04 -22.59 4.08
N ASN A 397 -11.86 -22.99 3.62
CA ASN A 397 -10.88 -22.07 3.05
C ASN A 397 -11.32 -21.58 1.65
N ARG A 398 -10.47 -20.79 0.97
CA ARG A 398 -10.76 -20.26 -0.38
C ARG A 398 -10.96 -21.34 -1.47
N ALA A 399 -10.61 -22.58 -1.19
CA ALA A 399 -10.81 -23.72 -2.08
C ALA A 399 -12.08 -24.53 -1.75
N GLY A 400 -12.93 -24.03 -0.85
CA GLY A 400 -14.09 -24.77 -0.33
C GLY A 400 -13.71 -25.93 0.58
N GLN A 401 -12.44 -26.07 0.97
CA GLN A 401 -11.98 -27.20 1.79
C GLN A 401 -12.18 -26.91 3.28
N THR A 402 -12.89 -27.82 3.95
CA THR A 402 -13.05 -27.83 5.40
C THR A 402 -11.95 -28.60 6.11
N ALA A 403 -11.87 -28.46 7.43
CA ALA A 403 -10.95 -29.26 8.26
C ALA A 403 -11.16 -30.78 8.07
N LEU A 404 -12.38 -31.24 7.79
CA LEU A 404 -12.66 -32.64 7.48
C LEU A 404 -12.03 -33.09 6.15
N HIS A 405 -12.04 -32.25 5.11
CA HIS A 405 -11.36 -32.58 3.85
C HIS A 405 -9.87 -32.83 4.09
N ILE A 406 -9.26 -31.93 4.86
CA ILE A 406 -7.84 -32.01 5.19
C ILE A 406 -7.56 -33.25 6.06
N ALA A 407 -8.28 -33.46 7.15
CA ALA A 407 -8.09 -34.63 8.01
C ALA A 407 -8.24 -35.96 7.25
N CYS A 408 -9.19 -36.03 6.32
CA CYS A 408 -9.40 -37.20 5.46
C CYS A 408 -8.24 -37.42 4.48
N LEU A 409 -7.79 -36.35 3.81
CA LEU A 409 -6.65 -36.42 2.90
C LEU A 409 -5.38 -36.93 3.59
N TRP A 410 -5.15 -36.51 4.85
CA TRP A 410 -4.01 -36.96 5.66
C TRP A 410 -4.24 -38.28 6.39
N GLY A 411 -5.45 -38.84 6.36
CA GLY A 411 -5.81 -40.07 7.05
C GLY A 411 -5.74 -39.97 8.58
N THR A 412 -5.90 -38.78 9.15
CA THR A 412 -5.84 -38.53 10.59
C THR A 412 -7.18 -38.85 11.25
N SER A 413 -7.51 -40.15 11.38
CA SER A 413 -8.78 -40.59 11.98
C SER A 413 -9.12 -40.00 13.35
N PRO A 414 -8.16 -39.72 14.26
CA PRO A 414 -8.47 -39.03 15.52
C PRO A 414 -8.98 -37.59 15.30
N CYS A 415 -8.46 -36.88 14.30
CA CYS A 415 -8.95 -35.54 13.95
C CYS A 415 -10.35 -35.60 13.33
N VAL A 416 -10.61 -36.60 12.49
CA VAL A 416 -11.95 -36.85 11.91
C VAL A 416 -12.98 -37.09 13.01
N ASP A 417 -12.66 -37.93 13.99
CA ASP A 417 -13.54 -38.19 15.14
C ASP A 417 -13.86 -36.92 15.94
N VAL A 418 -12.84 -36.11 16.26
CA VAL A 418 -13.02 -34.83 16.97
C VAL A 418 -13.92 -33.87 16.18
N LEU A 419 -13.66 -33.71 14.89
CA LEU A 419 -14.42 -32.80 14.03
C LEU A 419 -15.89 -33.24 13.86
N VAL A 420 -16.13 -34.54 13.65
CA VAL A 420 -17.49 -35.10 13.57
C VAL A 420 -18.25 -34.89 14.88
N LYS A 421 -17.62 -35.18 16.03
CA LYS A 421 -18.22 -34.95 17.35
C LYS A 421 -18.50 -33.48 17.63
N ALA A 422 -17.70 -32.57 17.06
CA ALA A 422 -17.94 -31.13 17.11
C ALA A 422 -19.07 -30.67 16.16
N GLY A 423 -19.68 -31.56 15.37
CA GLY A 423 -20.78 -31.24 14.46
C GLY A 423 -20.35 -30.78 13.07
N ALA A 424 -19.15 -31.15 12.62
CA ALA A 424 -18.70 -30.85 11.26
C ALA A 424 -19.64 -31.44 10.19
N LYS A 425 -19.98 -30.66 9.18
CA LYS A 425 -20.76 -31.12 8.02
C LYS A 425 -19.94 -32.11 7.19
N VAL A 426 -20.41 -33.35 7.11
CA VAL A 426 -19.66 -34.47 6.51
C VAL A 426 -19.74 -34.56 4.98
N ASN A 427 -20.69 -33.87 4.35
CA ASN A 427 -20.96 -33.93 2.90
C ASN A 427 -20.69 -32.61 2.16
N VAL A 428 -19.89 -31.71 2.74
CA VAL A 428 -19.52 -30.45 2.06
C VAL A 428 -18.70 -30.80 0.82
N LYS A 429 -19.04 -30.22 -0.34
CA LYS A 429 -18.22 -30.29 -1.55
C LYS A 429 -17.21 -29.15 -1.53
N ASN A 430 -15.97 -29.41 -1.91
CA ASN A 430 -15.00 -28.34 -2.18
C ASN A 430 -15.31 -27.63 -3.50
N ASP A 431 -14.68 -26.47 -3.73
CA ASP A 431 -14.93 -25.64 -4.91
C ASP A 431 -13.98 -25.98 -6.09
N ILE A 432 -12.96 -26.82 -5.86
CA ILE A 432 -11.95 -27.15 -6.87
C ILE A 432 -12.45 -28.24 -7.83
N SER A 433 -13.01 -29.31 -7.27
CA SER A 433 -13.37 -30.52 -8.00
C SER A 433 -14.70 -31.11 -7.53
N GLY A 434 -15.41 -30.42 -6.64
CA GLY A 434 -16.66 -30.90 -6.07
C GLY A 434 -16.48 -32.11 -5.16
N GLU A 435 -15.28 -32.36 -4.66
CA GLU A 435 -15.03 -33.53 -3.82
C GLU A 435 -15.53 -33.30 -2.40
N THR A 436 -16.10 -34.36 -1.80
CA THR A 436 -16.46 -34.41 -0.38
C THR A 436 -15.31 -34.97 0.47
N PRO A 437 -15.37 -34.90 1.82
CA PRO A 437 -14.40 -35.56 2.68
C PRO A 437 -14.19 -37.06 2.37
N LEU A 438 -15.23 -37.77 1.91
CA LEU A 438 -15.09 -39.18 1.49
C LEU A 438 -14.25 -39.34 0.23
N HIS A 439 -14.36 -38.44 -0.75
CA HIS A 439 -13.52 -38.47 -1.95
C HIS A 439 -12.04 -38.25 -1.60
N MET A 440 -11.76 -37.39 -0.61
CA MET A 440 -10.39 -37.13 -0.14
C MET A 440 -9.70 -38.38 0.41
N LEU A 441 -10.44 -39.34 0.97
CA LEU A 441 -9.90 -40.62 1.41
C LEU A 441 -9.45 -41.50 0.23
N ALA A 442 -10.02 -41.30 -0.96
CA ALA A 442 -9.80 -42.14 -2.13
C ALA A 442 -8.66 -41.64 -3.06
N ILE A 443 -8.43 -40.32 -3.15
CA ILE A 443 -7.53 -39.68 -4.15
C ILE A 443 -6.02 -39.78 -3.81
N SER A 444 -5.65 -40.62 -2.85
CA SER A 444 -4.39 -40.46 -2.10
C SER A 444 -3.06 -40.91 -2.75
N TYR A 445 -2.91 -40.90 -4.07
CA TYR A 445 -1.64 -41.23 -4.74
C TYR A 445 -0.45 -40.28 -4.41
N LEU A 446 -0.61 -39.32 -3.49
CA LEU A 446 0.31 -38.18 -3.33
C LEU A 446 0.99 -38.01 -1.96
N ASN A 447 0.76 -38.83 -0.91
CA ASN A 447 1.38 -38.56 0.40
C ASN A 447 1.86 -39.80 1.18
N GLU A 448 3.17 -39.87 1.46
CA GLU A 448 3.86 -40.93 2.22
C GLU A 448 3.53 -40.96 3.73
N LYS A 449 2.84 -39.93 4.28
CA LYS A 449 2.57 -39.80 5.72
C LYS A 449 1.24 -40.38 6.20
N GLY A 450 0.24 -40.56 5.33
CA GLY A 450 -1.09 -41.06 5.70
C GLY A 450 -1.18 -42.58 5.62
N THR A 451 -1.44 -43.27 6.73
CA THR A 451 -1.57 -44.74 6.72
C THR A 451 -2.95 -45.16 6.18
N MET A 452 -2.99 -46.26 5.41
CA MET A 452 -4.26 -46.83 4.93
C MET A 452 -5.19 -47.21 6.10
N ALA A 453 -4.62 -47.64 7.23
CA ALA A 453 -5.37 -47.92 8.46
C ALA A 453 -6.09 -46.67 9.01
N GLY A 454 -5.42 -45.52 9.00
CA GLY A 454 -6.00 -44.23 9.38
C GLY A 454 -7.15 -43.81 8.45
N ARG A 455 -7.00 -44.00 7.14
CA ARG A 455 -8.06 -43.71 6.16
C ARG A 455 -9.27 -44.63 6.31
N LEU A 456 -9.05 -45.93 6.52
CA LEU A 456 -10.14 -46.88 6.77
C LEU A 456 -10.89 -46.54 8.07
N ALA A 457 -10.18 -46.15 9.12
CA ALA A 457 -10.80 -45.70 10.37
C ALA A 457 -11.61 -44.41 10.15
N ALA A 458 -11.07 -43.42 9.43
CA ALA A 458 -11.77 -42.19 9.08
C ALA A 458 -13.03 -42.44 8.24
N ALA A 459 -12.97 -43.35 7.25
CA ALA A 459 -14.12 -43.73 6.43
C ALA A 459 -15.27 -44.27 7.28
N LYS A 460 -14.96 -45.18 8.21
CA LYS A 460 -15.94 -45.76 9.14
C LYS A 460 -16.62 -44.68 9.99
N ILE A 461 -15.82 -43.78 10.58
CA ILE A 461 -16.33 -42.65 11.38
C ILE A 461 -17.29 -41.77 10.54
N LEU A 462 -16.91 -41.42 9.31
CA LEU A 462 -17.74 -40.58 8.45
C LEU A 462 -19.04 -41.27 8.02
N VAL A 463 -19.00 -42.56 7.66
CA VAL A 463 -20.19 -43.32 7.29
C VAL A 463 -21.14 -43.46 8.50
N GLU A 464 -20.62 -43.74 9.69
CA GLU A 464 -21.40 -43.75 10.94
C GLU A 464 -22.03 -42.36 11.23
N ALA A 465 -21.35 -41.29 10.84
CA ALA A 465 -21.84 -39.91 10.94
C ALA A 465 -22.82 -39.49 9.83
N GLY A 466 -23.19 -40.41 8.93
CA GLY A 466 -24.15 -40.15 7.85
C GLY A 466 -23.54 -39.50 6.60
N ALA A 467 -22.24 -39.70 6.36
CA ALA A 467 -21.63 -39.28 5.10
C ALA A 467 -22.23 -40.07 3.93
N ASP A 468 -22.65 -39.36 2.89
CA ASP A 468 -23.28 -39.90 1.71
C ASP A 468 -22.21 -40.29 0.69
N PHE A 469 -22.00 -41.60 0.55
CA PHE A 469 -21.04 -42.17 -0.39
C PHE A 469 -21.54 -42.23 -1.84
N THR A 470 -22.76 -41.75 -2.11
CA THR A 470 -23.34 -41.65 -3.45
C THR A 470 -23.19 -40.27 -4.09
N VAL A 471 -22.73 -39.27 -3.32
CA VAL A 471 -22.43 -37.93 -3.84
C VAL A 471 -21.31 -38.04 -4.87
N THR A 472 -21.52 -37.45 -6.04
CA THR A 472 -20.50 -37.39 -7.09
C THR A 472 -19.71 -36.08 -7.03
N ASN A 473 -18.43 -36.16 -7.35
CA ASN A 473 -17.60 -34.99 -7.66
C ASN A 473 -18.03 -34.34 -9.01
N ASP A 474 -17.33 -33.31 -9.45
CA ASP A 474 -17.67 -32.58 -10.68
C ASP A 474 -17.36 -33.38 -11.97
N GLU A 475 -16.59 -34.46 -11.86
CA GLU A 475 -16.37 -35.45 -12.94
C GLU A 475 -17.47 -36.54 -12.97
N GLY A 476 -18.44 -36.48 -12.05
CA GLY A 476 -19.52 -37.46 -11.95
C GLY A 476 -19.10 -38.77 -11.24
N LEU A 477 -17.94 -38.79 -10.59
CA LEU A 477 -17.40 -39.96 -9.91
C LEU A 477 -17.77 -39.97 -8.43
N MET A 478 -18.17 -41.13 -7.92
CA MET A 478 -18.37 -41.39 -6.49
C MET A 478 -17.03 -41.66 -5.77
N PRO A 479 -16.96 -41.51 -4.43
CA PRO A 479 -15.72 -41.71 -3.67
C PRO A 479 -15.02 -43.04 -3.93
N HIS A 480 -15.78 -44.15 -4.02
CA HIS A 480 -15.21 -45.48 -4.20
C HIS A 480 -14.68 -45.71 -5.63
N GLU A 481 -15.13 -44.94 -6.63
CA GLU A 481 -14.72 -45.07 -8.03
C GLU A 481 -13.32 -44.50 -8.27
N LEU A 482 -12.84 -43.64 -7.35
CA LEU A 482 -11.50 -43.04 -7.40
C LEU A 482 -10.39 -43.94 -6.85
N LEU A 483 -10.76 -45.03 -6.16
CA LEU A 483 -9.81 -45.99 -5.61
C LEU A 483 -9.20 -46.86 -6.72
N ASP A 484 -7.90 -47.14 -6.63
CA ASP A 484 -7.25 -48.14 -7.48
C ASP A 484 -7.83 -49.54 -7.21
N ALA A 485 -8.01 -50.35 -8.25
CA ALA A 485 -8.46 -51.73 -8.13
C ALA A 485 -7.31 -52.69 -7.77
N GLU A 486 -6.05 -52.29 -8.00
CA GLU A 486 -4.87 -53.15 -7.81
C GLU A 486 -4.22 -53.00 -6.42
N ASP A 487 -4.59 -51.97 -5.64
CA ASP A 487 -4.11 -51.77 -4.27
C ASP A 487 -4.94 -52.59 -3.26
N THR A 488 -4.30 -53.55 -2.59
CA THR A 488 -4.92 -54.37 -1.53
C THR A 488 -5.52 -53.56 -0.39
N GLY A 489 -4.95 -52.41 -0.03
CA GLY A 489 -5.49 -51.51 0.99
C GLY A 489 -6.74 -50.76 0.52
N ALA A 490 -6.85 -50.51 -0.78
CA ALA A 490 -8.00 -49.86 -1.40
C ALA A 490 -9.25 -50.77 -1.41
N LYS A 491 -9.08 -52.09 -1.35
CA LYS A 491 -10.22 -53.04 -1.30
C LYS A 491 -11.07 -52.91 -0.04
N GLU A 492 -10.44 -52.76 1.12
CA GLU A 492 -11.14 -52.59 2.40
C GLU A 492 -11.84 -51.23 2.48
N LEU A 493 -11.15 -50.18 2.03
CA LEU A 493 -11.70 -48.83 1.95
C LEU A 493 -12.88 -48.78 0.95
N ARG A 494 -12.77 -49.44 -0.20
CA ARG A 494 -13.87 -49.57 -1.17
C ARG A 494 -15.08 -50.22 -0.53
N THR A 495 -14.88 -51.30 0.22
CA THR A 495 -15.96 -52.01 0.94
C THR A 495 -16.65 -51.08 1.95
N ALA A 496 -15.89 -50.26 2.67
CA ALA A 496 -16.43 -49.28 3.60
C ALA A 496 -17.24 -48.15 2.90
N LEU A 497 -16.92 -47.86 1.64
CA LEU A 497 -17.54 -46.78 0.85
C LEU A 497 -18.65 -47.25 -0.11
N THR A 498 -19.03 -48.53 -0.10
CA THR A 498 -20.09 -49.07 -1.00
C THR A 498 -21.30 -49.62 -0.27
N ALA A 499 -21.21 -49.92 1.03
CA ALA A 499 -22.26 -50.45 1.91
C ALA A 499 -23.48 -51.14 1.23
N ASP A 500 -23.21 -52.15 0.40
CA ASP A 500 -24.09 -53.27 0.07
C ASP A 500 -23.19 -54.52 -0.06
N PRO A 501 -23.28 -55.52 0.84
CA PRO A 501 -22.46 -56.73 0.78
C PRO A 501 -22.67 -57.57 -0.49
N GLU A 502 -23.67 -57.29 -1.33
CA GLU A 502 -24.07 -58.17 -2.44
C GLU A 502 -24.08 -57.54 -3.86
N GLN A 503 -23.66 -56.28 -4.06
CA GLN A 503 -23.59 -55.74 -5.44
C GLN A 503 -22.16 -55.70 -6.01
N PRO A 504 -21.89 -56.40 -7.13
CA PRO A 504 -20.59 -56.35 -7.78
C PRO A 504 -20.35 -54.98 -8.44
N PRO A 505 -19.09 -54.55 -8.59
CA PRO A 505 -18.75 -53.27 -9.19
C PRO A 505 -19.32 -53.16 -10.60
N ARG A 506 -20.09 -52.08 -10.86
CA ARG A 506 -20.52 -51.75 -12.23
C ARG A 506 -19.25 -51.45 -13.03
N LYS A 507 -19.00 -52.26 -14.06
CA LYS A 507 -17.89 -52.05 -14.99
C LYS A 507 -17.98 -50.63 -15.55
N ALA A 508 -16.88 -49.89 -15.42
CA ALA A 508 -16.68 -48.60 -16.08
C ALA A 508 -17.10 -48.72 -17.54
N ALA A 509 -18.09 -47.91 -17.94
CA ALA A 509 -18.41 -47.72 -19.33
C ALA A 509 -17.21 -47.03 -19.97
N ARG A 510 -16.39 -47.79 -20.70
CA ARG A 510 -15.46 -47.22 -21.68
C ARG A 510 -16.31 -46.53 -22.74
N THR A 511 -16.43 -45.21 -22.66
CA THR A 511 -16.95 -44.39 -23.76
C THR A 511 -15.94 -44.41 -24.90
N SER A 512 -16.39 -44.86 -26.06
CA SER A 512 -15.82 -44.55 -27.37
C SER A 512 -16.22 -43.15 -27.81
#